data_AF-A2XL42-F1
#
_entry.id   AF-A2XL42-F1
#
_cell.length_a   1.000
_cell.length_b   1.000
_cell.length_c   1.000
_cell.angle_alpha   90.00
_cell.angle_beta   90.00
_cell.angle_gamma   90.00
#
_symmetry.space_group_name_H-M   'P 1'
#
loop_
_entity.id
_entity.type
_entity.pdbx_description
1 polymer ?
#
loop_
_entity_poly.entity_id
_entity_poly.type
_entity_poly.pdbx_seq_one_letter_code
_entity_poly.pdbx_strand_id
1 'polypeptide(L)'
;MAARRANCALVLVLALALLAARDAGAAAVPKPNWLGGLSRAAFPNRFVFGTATSAYQVEGMAASGGRGPSIWDAFAHTPDLEPSIM
;
A
#
# COMPACT_ATOMS: atom_id res chain seq x y z
N MET A 1 35.66 -41.49 30.81
CA MET A 1 34.60 -41.75 29.79
C MET A 1 33.48 -40.69 29.81
N ALA A 2 33.03 -40.21 30.98
CA ALA A 2 31.95 -39.21 31.11
C ALA A 2 32.26 -37.84 30.46
N ALA A 3 33.48 -37.31 30.62
CA ALA A 3 33.87 -36.02 30.02
C ALA A 3 33.83 -36.01 28.48
N ARG A 4 34.17 -37.14 27.84
CA ARG A 4 34.07 -37.27 26.36
C ARG A 4 32.60 -37.29 25.89
N ARG A 5 31.70 -37.87 26.69
CA ARG A 5 30.25 -37.88 26.40
C ARG A 5 29.62 -36.49 26.58
N ALA A 6 30.03 -35.75 27.61
CA ALA A 6 29.59 -34.37 27.84
C ALA A 6 30.05 -33.42 26.73
N ASN A 7 31.29 -33.58 26.25
CA ASN A 7 31.81 -32.79 25.13
C ASN A 7 31.07 -33.07 23.82
N CYS A 8 30.74 -34.33 23.51
CA CYS A 8 29.93 -34.67 22.34
C CYS A 8 28.51 -34.10 22.42
N ALA A 9 27.88 -34.16 23.59
CA ALA A 9 26.55 -33.59 23.79
C ALA A 9 26.55 -32.05 23.61
N LEU A 10 27.57 -31.37 24.14
CA LEU A 10 27.74 -29.92 23.97
C LEU A 10 27.92 -29.53 22.50
N VAL A 11 28.74 -30.27 21.76
CA VAL A 11 28.96 -30.04 20.32
C VAL A 11 27.66 -30.22 19.51
N LEU A 12 26.86 -31.25 19.83
CA LEU A 12 25.58 -31.49 19.15
C LEU A 12 24.55 -30.38 19.44
N VAL A 13 24.46 -29.93 20.69
CA VAL A 13 23.56 -28.82 21.08
C VAL A 13 23.96 -27.53 20.38
N LEU A 14 25.25 -27.21 20.32
CA LEU A 14 25.75 -26.04 19.61
C LEU A 14 25.49 -26.12 18.09
N ALA A 15 25.67 -27.29 17.48
CA ALA A 15 25.40 -27.50 16.06
C ALA A 15 23.91 -27.35 15.73
N LEU A 16 23.01 -27.90 16.56
CA LEU A 16 21.56 -27.74 16.42
C LEU A 16 21.12 -26.27 16.60
N ALA A 17 21.70 -25.57 17.57
CA ALA A 17 21.44 -24.14 17.77
C ALA A 17 21.90 -23.30 16.57
N LEU A 18 23.06 -23.61 15.99
CA LEU A 18 23.58 -22.95 14.79
C LEU A 18 22.70 -23.22 13.55
N LEU A 19 22.19 -24.44 13.40
CA LEU A 19 21.25 -24.79 12.33
C LEU A 19 19.92 -24.05 12.48
N ALA A 20 19.36 -23.97 13.69
CA ALA A 20 18.14 -23.21 13.96
C ALA A 20 18.31 -21.69 13.74
N ALA A 21 19.51 -21.16 13.99
CA ALA A 21 19.83 -19.76 13.75
C ALA A 21 20.05 -19.42 12.27
N ARG A 22 20.26 -20.41 11.38
CA ARG A 22 20.43 -20.15 9.93
C ARG A 22 19.15 -19.69 9.25
N ASP A 23 17.99 -20.12 9.74
CA ASP A 23 16.69 -19.72 9.21
C ASP A 23 16.21 -18.37 9.79
N ALA A 24 16.90 -17.85 10.81
CA ALA A 24 16.74 -16.47 11.26
C ALA A 24 17.45 -15.53 10.28
N GLY A 25 16.95 -15.48 9.05
CA GLY A 25 17.35 -14.48 8.07
C GLY A 25 17.14 -13.10 8.69
N ALA A 26 18.23 -12.38 8.93
CA ALA A 26 18.16 -10.97 9.31
C ALA A 26 17.27 -10.28 8.27
N ALA A 27 16.16 -9.69 8.71
CA ALA A 27 15.29 -8.91 7.84
C ALA A 27 16.17 -7.85 7.18
N ALA A 28 16.45 -8.03 5.89
CA ALA A 28 17.27 -7.09 5.14
C ALA A 28 16.63 -5.71 5.30
N VAL A 29 17.38 -4.74 5.83
CA VAL A 29 16.93 -3.36 5.90
C VAL A 29 16.60 -2.94 4.47
N PRO A 30 15.33 -2.68 4.13
CA PRO A 30 14.98 -2.31 2.77
C PRO A 30 15.76 -1.05 2.42
N LYS A 31 16.45 -1.07 1.27
CA LYS A 31 17.02 0.17 0.74
C LYS A 31 15.90 1.21 0.67
N PRO A 32 16.14 2.46 1.13
CA PRO A 32 15.14 3.51 1.04
C PRO A 32 14.66 3.59 -0.41
N ASN A 33 13.38 3.31 -0.58
CA ASN A 33 12.70 3.48 -1.84
C ASN A 33 11.49 4.37 -1.58
N TRP A 34 10.99 4.96 -2.65
CA TRP A 34 9.95 5.98 -2.55
C TRP A 34 8.60 5.40 -2.12
N LEU A 35 8.45 4.08 -2.21
CA LEU A 35 7.26 3.36 -1.77
C LEU A 35 7.32 3.02 -0.27
N GLY A 36 8.45 3.20 0.42
CA GLY A 36 8.55 2.96 1.86
C GLY A 36 8.18 1.54 2.30
N GLY A 37 8.37 0.54 1.42
CA GLY A 37 7.96 -0.85 1.68
C GLY A 37 6.51 -1.20 1.30
N LEU A 38 5.75 -0.25 0.73
CA LEU A 38 4.44 -0.53 0.16
C LEU A 38 4.57 -1.41 -1.09
N SER A 39 3.76 -2.46 -1.13
CA SER A 39 3.61 -3.37 -2.28
C SER A 39 2.26 -4.08 -2.17
N ARG A 40 1.83 -4.84 -3.18
CA ARG A 40 0.61 -5.68 -3.08
C ARG A 40 0.64 -6.66 -1.91
N ALA A 41 1.82 -7.16 -1.54
CA ALA A 41 2.00 -8.09 -0.42
C ALA A 41 1.84 -7.40 0.96
N ALA A 42 1.91 -6.07 1.00
CA ALA A 42 1.67 -5.30 2.21
C ALA A 42 0.17 -5.11 2.54
N PHE A 43 -0.74 -5.55 1.65
CA PHE A 43 -2.19 -5.45 1.82
C PHE A 43 -2.81 -6.86 1.91
N PRO A 44 -4.02 -7.00 2.51
CA PRO A 44 -4.70 -8.29 2.57
C PRO A 44 -4.91 -8.92 1.19
N ASN A 45 -4.97 -10.25 1.16
CA ASN A 45 -5.32 -10.96 -0.06
C ASN A 45 -6.65 -10.45 -0.62
N ARG A 46 -6.68 -10.25 -1.95
CA ARG A 46 -7.83 -9.72 -2.70
C ARG A 46 -8.18 -8.25 -2.42
N PHE A 47 -7.30 -7.49 -1.78
CA PHE A 47 -7.45 -6.03 -1.70
C PHE A 47 -7.50 -5.42 -3.11
N VAL A 48 -8.52 -4.62 -3.39
CA VAL A 48 -8.72 -3.97 -4.69
C VAL A 48 -8.22 -2.53 -4.62
N PHE A 49 -7.34 -2.19 -5.55
CA PHE A 49 -6.95 -0.82 -5.83
C PHE A 49 -7.69 -0.34 -7.06
N GLY A 50 -8.19 0.90 -7.02
CA GLY A 50 -8.87 1.52 -8.15
C GLY A 50 -8.70 3.03 -8.12
N THR A 51 -9.20 3.67 -9.16
CA THR A 51 -9.33 5.13 -9.27
C THR A 51 -10.81 5.47 -9.42
N ALA A 52 -11.18 6.73 -9.16
CA ALA A 52 -12.57 7.17 -9.25
C ALA A 52 -12.66 8.58 -9.83
N THR A 53 -13.74 8.83 -10.56
CA THR A 53 -14.15 10.13 -11.10
C THR A 53 -15.67 10.26 -11.00
N SER A 54 -16.21 11.43 -11.28
CA SER A 54 -17.66 11.62 -11.49
C SER A 54 -17.92 12.31 -12.82
N ALA A 55 -19.11 12.10 -13.39
CA ALA A 55 -19.46 12.53 -14.75
C ALA A 55 -19.17 14.02 -15.00
N TYR A 56 -19.73 14.92 -14.18
CA TYR A 56 -19.58 16.37 -14.39
C TYR A 56 -18.14 16.86 -14.22
N GLN A 57 -17.32 16.17 -13.42
CA GLN A 57 -15.93 16.56 -13.18
C GLN A 57 -15.00 16.28 -14.38
N VAL A 58 -15.30 15.26 -15.20
CA VAL A 58 -14.33 14.79 -16.22
C VAL A 58 -14.89 14.57 -17.62
N GLU A 59 -16.20 14.38 -17.80
CA GLU A 59 -16.75 14.05 -19.13
C GLU A 59 -16.74 15.24 -20.10
N GLY A 60 -17.01 16.45 -19.59
CA GLY A 60 -17.24 17.62 -20.44
C GLY A 60 -18.54 17.50 -21.25
N MET A 61 -18.59 18.14 -22.42
CA MET A 61 -19.75 18.12 -23.34
C MET A 61 -21.10 18.38 -22.64
N ALA A 62 -21.08 19.21 -21.60
CA ALA A 62 -22.19 19.33 -20.65
C ALA A 62 -23.50 19.82 -21.31
N ALA A 63 -23.39 20.62 -22.39
CA ALA A 63 -24.50 21.13 -23.19
C ALA A 63 -24.55 20.52 -24.61
N SER A 64 -24.13 19.27 -24.79
CA SER A 64 -24.07 18.62 -26.09
C SER A 64 -24.45 17.13 -26.02
N GLY A 65 -24.60 16.48 -27.18
CA GLY A 65 -24.83 15.03 -27.25
C GLY A 65 -26.18 14.55 -26.69
N GLY A 66 -27.16 15.44 -26.56
CA GLY A 66 -28.49 15.12 -26.01
C GLY A 66 -28.54 15.02 -24.48
N ARG A 67 -27.47 15.36 -23.77
CA ARG A 67 -27.47 15.44 -22.30
C ARG A 67 -28.39 16.56 -21.81
N GLY A 68 -29.29 16.25 -20.89
CA GLY A 68 -30.07 17.26 -20.16
C GLY A 68 -29.24 17.95 -19.07
N PRO A 69 -29.55 19.22 -18.73
CA PRO A 69 -28.81 19.95 -17.70
C PRO A 69 -29.02 19.33 -16.32
N SER A 70 -27.96 19.33 -15.51
CA SER A 70 -28.00 19.00 -14.09
C SER A 70 -28.01 20.28 -13.23
N ILE A 71 -28.21 20.13 -11.92
CA ILE A 71 -28.11 21.27 -10.98
C ILE A 71 -26.72 21.94 -11.02
N TRP A 72 -25.66 21.17 -11.30
CA TRP A 72 -24.30 21.68 -11.39
C TRP A 72 -24.06 22.55 -12.63
N ASP A 73 -24.80 22.30 -13.71
CA ASP A 73 -24.76 23.14 -14.91
C ASP A 73 -25.29 24.55 -14.61
N ALA A 74 -26.43 24.64 -13.91
CA ALA A 74 -27.02 25.90 -13.51
C ALA A 74 -26.14 26.64 -12.48
N PHE A 75 -25.67 25.92 -11.46
CA PHE A 75 -24.81 26.49 -10.42
C PHE A 75 -23.51 27.06 -11.00
N ALA A 76 -22.77 26.28 -11.80
CA ALA A 76 -21.45 26.68 -12.29
C ALA A 76 -21.49 27.81 -13.33
N HIS A 77 -22.62 28.01 -14.03
CA HIS A 77 -22.79 29.10 -15.00
C HIS A 77 -23.42 30.36 -14.38
N THR A 78 -23.58 30.41 -13.06
CA THR A 78 -24.05 31.63 -12.39
C THR A 78 -22.84 32.46 -11.96
N PRO A 79 -22.57 33.61 -12.62
CA PRO A 79 -21.31 34.36 -12.47
C PRO A 79 -21.08 34.97 -11.08
N ASP A 80 -22.15 35.18 -10.29
CA ASP A 80 -22.10 35.95 -9.03
C ASP A 80 -22.31 35.08 -7.77
N LEU A 81 -22.03 33.78 -7.83
CA LEU A 81 -22.10 32.90 -6.65
C LEU A 81 -20.81 32.88 -5.81
N GLU A 82 -19.82 33.72 -6.15
CA GLU A 82 -18.65 33.89 -5.30
C GLU A 82 -19.04 34.45 -3.92
N PRO A 83 -18.61 33.82 -2.82
CA PRO A 83 -18.61 34.48 -1.51
C PRO A 83 -17.75 35.74 -1.61
N SER A 84 -18.26 36.87 -1.12
CA SER A 84 -17.62 38.19 -1.10
C SER A 84 -16.32 38.28 -0.27
N ILE A 85 -15.39 37.33 -0.39
CA ILE A 85 -14.12 37.24 0.35
C ILE A 85 -13.03 36.62 -0.53
N MET A 86 -12.60 37.42 -1.52
CA MET A 86 -11.19 37.64 -1.85
C MET A 86 -11.00 39.11 -2.25
#